data_AF-A0AAW1B8D8-F1
#
_entry.id   AF-A0AAW1B8D8-F1
#
_cell.length_a   1.000
_cell.length_b   1.000
_cell.length_c   1.000
_cell.angle_alpha   90.00
_cell.angle_beta   90.00
_cell.angle_gamma   90.00
#
_symmetry.space_group_name_H-M   'P 1'
#
loop_
_entity.id
_entity.type
_entity.pdbx_description
1 polymer ?
#
loop_
_entity_poly.entity_id
_entity_poly.type
_entity_poly.pdbx_seq_one_letter_code
_entity_poly.pdbx_strand_id
1 'polypeptide(L)'
;MRHGTCNLAAIQELLLKGNKEEQRDYVFYLAVANYRLKEYEKALKYIRGLLKTELSNTQALEMEKLIKKAMQKDGLVGMAIVGGMALGAASLAGLIGLAIAKS
;
A
#
# COMPACT_ATOMS: atom_id res chain seq x y z
N MET A 1 -1.68 24.57 10.43
CA MET A 1 -1.43 23.41 9.55
C MET A 1 -1.18 23.84 8.09
N ARG A 2 -0.10 24.59 7.79
CA ARG A 2 0.18 25.11 6.43
C ARG A 2 1.56 24.72 5.84
N HIS A 3 2.44 24.08 6.61
CA HIS A 3 3.80 23.79 6.15
C HIS A 3 3.90 22.55 5.24
N GLY A 4 2.96 21.60 5.32
CA GLY A 4 3.02 20.35 4.57
C GLY A 4 2.69 20.46 3.07
N THR A 5 1.80 21.40 2.69
CA THR A 5 1.33 21.57 1.31
C THR A 5 2.32 22.32 0.43
N CYS A 6 3.14 23.21 1.01
CA CYS A 6 4.16 23.97 0.27
C CYS A 6 5.21 23.05 -0.36
N ASN A 7 5.58 21.98 0.35
CA ASN A 7 6.60 21.03 -0.12
C ASN A 7 6.08 20.14 -1.26
N LEU A 8 4.77 19.80 -1.26
CA LEU A 8 4.14 19.11 -2.38
C LEU A 8 4.09 19.96 -3.65
N ALA A 9 3.73 21.24 -3.51
CA ALA A 9 3.66 22.16 -4.64
C ALA A 9 5.01 22.31 -5.35
N ALA A 10 6.10 22.45 -4.58
CA ALA A 10 7.45 22.53 -5.12
C ALA A 10 7.83 21.27 -5.92
N ILE A 11 7.56 20.07 -5.38
CA ILE A 11 7.87 18.82 -6.09
C ILE A 11 7.00 18.66 -7.35
N GLN A 12 5.75 19.12 -7.31
CA GLN A 12 4.86 19.10 -8.48
C GLN A 12 5.36 20.02 -9.60
N GLU A 13 5.90 21.20 -9.26
CA GLU A 13 6.52 22.08 -10.26
C GLU A 13 7.79 21.45 -10.87
N LEU A 14 8.60 20.77 -10.06
CA LEU A 14 9.79 20.06 -10.55
C LEU A 14 9.41 18.87 -11.46
N LEU A 15 8.33 18.15 -11.15
CA LEU A 15 7.79 17.09 -12.01
C LEU A 15 7.45 17.60 -13.41
N LEU A 16 6.87 18.79 -13.52
CA LEU A 16 6.48 19.38 -14.81
C LEU A 16 7.68 19.89 -15.63
N LYS A 17 8.80 20.19 -14.97
CA LYS A 17 10.01 20.75 -15.59
C LYS A 17 11.13 19.73 -15.82
N GLY A 18 11.13 18.62 -15.07
CA GLY A 18 12.18 17.61 -15.10
C GLY A 18 12.10 16.68 -16.32
N ASN A 19 13.23 16.06 -16.66
CA ASN A 19 13.32 15.06 -17.71
C ASN A 19 12.63 13.74 -17.31
N LYS A 20 12.36 12.85 -18.27
CA LYS A 20 11.65 11.58 -18.03
C LYS A 20 12.25 10.73 -16.90
N GLU A 21 13.57 10.78 -16.70
CA GLU A 21 14.24 10.04 -15.64
C GLU A 21 14.04 10.70 -14.27
N GLU A 22 14.24 12.01 -14.18
CA GLU A 22 14.05 12.80 -12.96
C GLU A 22 12.58 12.80 -12.52
N GLN A 23 11.64 12.77 -13.49
CA GLN A 23 10.22 12.60 -13.23
C GLN A 23 9.94 11.32 -12.44
N ARG A 24 10.68 10.22 -12.67
CA ARG A 24 10.50 8.96 -11.89
C ARG A 24 10.84 9.19 -10.42
N ASP A 25 11.94 9.87 -10.15
CA ASP A 25 12.38 10.17 -8.78
C ASP A 25 11.41 11.14 -8.09
N TYR A 26 10.93 12.16 -8.80
CA TYR A 26 9.93 13.10 -8.28
C TYR A 26 8.58 12.43 -7.97
N VAL A 27 8.15 11.44 -8.76
CA VAL A 27 6.96 10.63 -8.46
C VAL A 27 7.13 9.86 -7.15
N PHE A 28 8.32 9.29 -6.91
CA PHE A 28 8.62 8.62 -5.65
C PHE A 28 8.54 9.59 -4.46
N TYR A 29 9.15 10.78 -4.57
CA TYR A 29 9.09 11.79 -3.51
C TYR A 29 7.67 12.33 -3.27
N LEU A 30 6.86 12.49 -4.32
CA LEU A 30 5.45 12.84 -4.20
C LEU A 30 4.68 11.79 -3.40
N ALA A 31 4.94 10.50 -3.63
CA ALA A 31 4.31 9.45 -2.85
C ALA A 31 4.70 9.51 -1.37
N VAL A 32 5.98 9.71 -1.07
CA VAL A 32 6.47 9.85 0.31
C VAL A 32 5.85 11.06 1.00
N ALA A 33 5.79 12.20 0.32
CA ALA A 33 5.19 13.42 0.87
C ALA A 33 3.68 13.24 1.14
N ASN A 34 2.93 12.64 0.21
CA ASN A 34 1.50 12.34 0.41
C ASN A 34 1.28 11.31 1.54
N TYR A 35 2.14 10.29 1.65
CA TYR A 35 2.09 9.33 2.76
C TYR A 35 2.24 10.01 4.13
N ARG A 36 3.20 10.94 4.27
CA ARG A 36 3.40 11.71 5.51
C ARG A 36 2.24 12.63 5.85
N LEU A 37 1.48 13.07 4.85
CA LEU A 37 0.26 13.87 5.02
C LEU A 37 -0.99 13.02 5.28
N LYS A 38 -0.84 11.69 5.37
CA LYS A 38 -1.94 10.71 5.49
C LYS A 38 -2.88 10.66 4.28
N GLU A 39 -2.45 11.23 3.15
CA GLU A 39 -3.14 11.17 1.85
C GLU A 39 -2.81 9.85 1.14
N TYR A 40 -3.14 8.73 1.78
CA TYR A 40 -2.65 7.42 1.37
C TYR A 40 -3.13 6.98 -0.03
N GLU A 41 -4.34 7.36 -0.45
CA GLU A 41 -4.86 7.07 -1.78
C GLU A 41 -4.01 7.73 -2.88
N LYS A 42 -3.65 9.00 -2.68
CA LYS A 42 -2.77 9.73 -3.61
C LYS A 42 -1.38 9.12 -3.62
N ALA A 43 -0.83 8.81 -2.44
CA ALA A 43 0.47 8.14 -2.33
C ALA A 43 0.49 6.80 -3.10
N LEU A 44 -0.56 6.00 -2.95
CA LEU A 44 -0.71 4.71 -3.63
C LEU A 44 -0.81 4.88 -5.16
N LYS A 45 -1.53 5.91 -5.63
CA LYS A 45 -1.64 6.22 -7.06
C LYS A 45 -0.27 6.54 -7.67
N TYR A 46 0.54 7.35 -7.00
CA TYR A 46 1.89 7.69 -7.47
C TYR A 46 2.81 6.47 -7.52
N ILE A 47 2.88 5.67 -6.45
CA ILE A 47 3.72 4.45 -6.43
C ILE A 47 3.28 3.42 -7.46
N ARG A 48 1.97 3.21 -7.65
CA ARG A 48 1.49 2.29 -8.69
C ARG A 48 1.81 2.79 -10.10
N GLY A 49 1.80 4.10 -10.32
CA GLY A 49 2.27 4.69 -11.57
C GLY A 49 3.75 4.37 -11.82
N LEU A 50 4.59 4.54 -10.79
CA LEU A 50 6.02 4.23 -10.86
C LEU A 50 6.30 2.73 -11.08
N LEU A 51 5.56 1.85 -10.40
CA LEU A 51 5.71 0.40 -10.56
C LEU A 51 5.28 -0.11 -11.94
N LYS A 52 4.43 0.62 -12.67
CA LYS A 52 4.10 0.27 -14.06
C LYS A 52 5.26 0.52 -15.02
N THR A 53 6.10 1.52 -14.72
CA THR A 53 7.29 1.82 -15.52
C THR A 53 8.50 1.00 -15.05
N GLU A 54 8.62 0.75 -13.75
CA GLU A 54 9.74 0.04 -13.13
C GLU A 54 9.24 -1.08 -12.20
N LEU A 55 8.80 -2.19 -12.80
CA LEU A 55 8.25 -3.34 -12.07
C LEU A 55 9.23 -4.00 -11.09
N SER A 56 10.55 -3.83 -11.31
CA SER A 56 11.61 -4.44 -10.51
C SER A 56 12.15 -3.53 -9.39
N ASN A 57 11.52 -2.37 -9.17
CA ASN A 57 11.98 -1.43 -8.16
C ASN A 57 11.52 -1.88 -6.76
N THR A 58 12.42 -2.55 -6.02
CA THR A 58 12.15 -3.08 -4.68
C THR A 58 11.73 -1.99 -3.69
N GLN A 59 12.32 -0.79 -3.79
CA GLN A 59 11.99 0.35 -2.93
C GLN A 59 10.55 0.83 -3.14
N ALA A 60 10.09 0.90 -4.40
CA ALA A 60 8.71 1.25 -4.72
C ALA A 60 7.72 0.17 -4.24
N LEU A 61 8.09 -1.12 -4.32
CA LEU A 61 7.28 -2.23 -3.80
C LEU A 61 7.14 -2.18 -2.28
N GLU A 62 8.23 -1.90 -1.56
CA GLU A 62 8.20 -1.72 -0.10
C GLU A 62 7.34 -0.52 0.29
N MET A 63 7.47 0.59 -0.41
CA MET A 63 6.64 1.77 -0.20
C MET A 63 5.15 1.47 -0.40
N GLU A 64 4.79 0.70 -1.44
CA GLU A 64 3.39 0.27 -1.66
C GLU A 64 2.84 -0.54 -0.47
N LYS A 65 3.65 -1.46 0.06
CA LYS A 65 3.28 -2.27 1.25
C LYS A 65 3.12 -1.39 2.49
N LEU A 66 4.02 -0.43 2.71
CA LEU A 66 3.94 0.50 3.83
C LEU A 66 2.68 1.37 3.77
N ILE A 67 2.34 1.89 2.59
CA ILE A 67 1.11 2.66 2.37
C ILE A 67 -0.11 1.80 2.68
N LYS A 68 -0.20 0.59 2.11
CA LYS A 68 -1.32 -0.34 2.37
C LYS A 68 -1.47 -0.69 3.85
N LYS A 69 -0.35 -0.94 4.54
CA LYS A 69 -0.35 -1.23 5.98
C LYS A 69 -0.83 -0.04 6.81
N ALA A 70 -0.43 1.18 6.44
CA ALA A 70 -0.92 2.40 7.09
C ALA A 70 -2.42 2.63 6.83
N MET A 71 -2.90 2.41 5.60
CA MET A 71 -4.33 2.48 5.29
C MET A 71 -5.15 1.47 6.08
N GLN A 72 -4.66 0.23 6.24
CA GLN A 72 -5.31 -0.78 7.08
C GLN A 72 -5.34 -0.37 8.55
N LYS A 73 -4.21 0.14 9.06
CA LYS A 73 -4.08 0.59 10.45
C LYS A 73 -5.00 1.77 10.78
N ASP A 74 -5.11 2.72 9.86
CA ASP A 74 -5.94 3.91 10.02
C ASP A 74 -7.43 3.63 9.68
N GLY A 75 -7.78 2.38 9.34
CA GLY A 75 -9.15 1.97 9.05
C GLY A 75 -9.69 2.41 7.69
N LEU A 76 -8.83 2.93 6.81
CA LEU A 76 -9.19 3.32 5.44
C LEU A 76 -9.42 2.10 4.53
N VAL A 77 -8.86 0.93 4.88
CA VAL A 77 -9.18 -0.33 4.20
C VAL A 77 -10.29 -1.03 4.99
N GLY A 78 -11.48 -1.08 4.40
CA GLY A 78 -12.62 -1.78 4.99
C GLY A 78 -12.28 -3.21 5.41
N MET A 79 -12.98 -3.69 6.44
CA MET A 79 -12.79 -4.93 7.21
C MET A 79 -12.92 -6.25 6.40
N ALA A 80 -12.64 -6.25 5.10
CA ALA A 80 -12.74 -7.40 4.22
C ALA A 80 -11.44 -8.24 4.15
N ILE A 81 -10.27 -7.68 4.51
CA ILE A 81 -8.97 -8.36 4.35
C ILE A 81 -8.52 -9.14 5.61
N VAL A 82 -9.21 -8.98 6.75
CA VAL A 82 -8.88 -9.69 8.00
C VAL A 82 -9.49 -11.10 8.07
N GLY A 83 -10.17 -11.57 7.01
CA GLY A 83 -10.72 -12.94 6.96
C GLY A 83 -9.69 -14.04 6.66
N GLY A 84 -8.49 -13.69 6.17
CA GLY A 84 -7.54 -14.66 5.60
C GLY A 84 -6.68 -15.46 6.58
N MET A 85 -6.61 -15.08 7.85
CA MET A 85 -5.71 -15.73 8.83
C MET A 85 -6.43 -16.40 10.01
N ALA A 86 -7.76 -16.33 10.07
CA ALA A 86 -8.54 -16.95 11.15
C ALA A 86 -8.92 -18.43 10.88
N LEU A 87 -8.73 -18.94 9.66
CA LEU A 87 -9.17 -20.29 9.26
C LEU A 87 -8.02 -21.31 9.16
N GLY A 88 -7.03 -21.22 10.06
CA GLY A 88 -5.86 -22.12 10.04
C GLY A 88 -5.84 -23.23 11.10
N ALA A 89 -6.76 -23.22 12.08
CA ALA A 89 -6.67 -24.10 13.26
C ALA A 89 -7.79 -25.16 13.37
N ALA A 90 -8.69 -25.28 12.39
CA ALA A 90 -9.84 -26.19 12.45
C ALA A 90 -9.85 -27.30 11.38
N SER A 91 -8.76 -27.53 10.65
CA SER A 91 -8.72 -28.52 9.56
C SER A 91 -8.33 -29.94 9.97
N LEU A 92 -8.02 -30.20 11.25
CA LEU A 92 -7.63 -31.56 11.71
C LEU A 92 -8.59 -32.22 12.71
N ALA A 93 -9.55 -31.49 13.28
CA ALA A 93 -10.57 -32.09 14.16
C ALA A 93 -11.80 -32.64 13.39
N GLY A 94 -12.02 -32.20 12.15
CA GLY A 94 -13.21 -32.57 11.36
C GLY A 94 -13.13 -33.93 10.65
N LEU A 95 -11.95 -34.56 10.54
CA LEU A 95 -11.79 -35.83 9.84
C LEU A 95 -11.80 -37.06 10.76
N ILE A 96 -11.69 -36.89 12.08
CA ILE A 96 -11.68 -38.01 13.04
C ILE A 96 -13.08 -38.23 13.67
N GLY A 97 -13.97 -37.24 13.62
CA GLY A 97 -15.29 -37.29 14.26
C GLY A 97 -16.40 -38.04 13.50
N LEU A 98 -16.15 -38.57 12.31
CA LEU A 98 -17.18 -39.24 11.47
C LEU A 98 -16.97 -40.77 11.36
N ALA A 99 -16.60 -41.44 12.45
CA ALA A 99 -16.47 -42.90 12.44
C ALA A 99 -17.02 -43.62 13.70
N ILE A 100 -17.81 -42.95 14.54
CA ILE A 100 -18.52 -43.60 15.65
C ILE A 100 -19.99 -43.15 15.65
N ALA A 101 -20.73 -43.65 14.67
CA ALA A 101 -22.18 -43.73 14.74
C ALA A 101 -22.63 -44.89 13.86
N LYS A 102 -22.72 -46.08 14.44
CA LYS A 102 -23.95 -46.87 14.51
C LYS A 102 -23.64 -48.31 14.95
N SER A 103 -24.33 -48.69 16.03
CA SER A 103 -24.53 -50.05 16.54
C SER A 103 -25.26 -50.95 15.55
#